data_AF-A0A525JE01-F1
#
_entry.id   AF-A0A525JE01-F1
#
_cell.length_a   1.000
_cell.length_b   1.000
_cell.length_c   1.000
_cell.angle_alpha   90.00
_cell.angle_beta   90.00
_cell.angle_gamma   90.00
#
_symmetry.space_group_name_H-M   'P 1'
#
loop_
_entity.id
_entity.type
_entity.pdbx_description
1 polymer ?
#
loop_
_entity_poly.entity_id
_entity_poly.type
_entity_poly.pdbx_seq_one_letter_code
_entity_poly.pdbx_strand_id
1 'polypeptide(L)'
;MNEHPVDLDKHRGMAAQKATDIRRILADVEANAKLLRDHQDVVEIQLLAAPATSWIEAAAKARYVLNLYAAQLAPADTRHRDLVAAVLADFTRLSAEC
;
A
#
# COMPACT_ATOMS: atom_id res chain seq x y z
N MET A 1 -29.27 20.81 -42.70
CA MET A 1 -28.92 20.46 -41.32
C MET A 1 -29.40 19.04 -41.09
N ASN A 2 -28.49 18.08 -40.96
CA ASN A 2 -28.85 16.70 -40.61
C ASN A 2 -28.67 16.53 -39.10
N GLU A 3 -29.68 16.92 -38.33
CA GLU A 3 -29.78 16.52 -36.93
C GLU A 3 -30.56 15.20 -36.89
N HIS A 4 -29.81 14.10 -36.87
CA HIS A 4 -30.38 12.80 -36.53
C HIS A 4 -30.87 12.86 -35.08
N PRO A 5 -32.12 12.49 -34.76
CA PRO A 5 -32.62 12.52 -33.39
C PRO A 5 -31.74 11.63 -32.50
N VAL A 6 -31.07 12.24 -31.52
CA VAL A 6 -30.26 11.50 -30.55
C VAL A 6 -31.21 10.78 -29.59
N ASP A 7 -31.12 9.44 -29.54
CA ASP A 7 -31.93 8.61 -28.63
C ASP A 7 -31.41 8.75 -27.19
N LEU A 8 -31.96 9.74 -26.48
CA LEU A 8 -31.60 10.10 -25.12
C LEU A 8 -31.83 8.97 -24.11
N ASP A 9 -32.77 8.05 -24.37
CA ASP A 9 -33.09 6.97 -23.43
C ASP A 9 -32.01 5.90 -23.44
N LYS A 10 -31.55 5.51 -24.63
CA LYS A 10 -30.41 4.61 -24.80
C LYS A 10 -29.12 5.18 -24.19
N HIS A 11 -28.88 6.48 -24.36
CA HIS A 11 -27.73 7.16 -23.74
C HIS A 11 -27.82 7.18 -22.20
N ARG A 12 -29.00 7.37 -21.63
CA ARG A 12 -29.23 7.30 -20.16
C ARG A 12 -29.02 5.89 -19.61
N GLY A 13 -29.51 4.86 -20.30
CA GLY A 13 -29.29 3.46 -19.93
C GLY A 13 -27.81 3.07 -19.91
N MET A 14 -27.05 3.49 -20.92
CA MET A 14 -25.59 3.26 -20.96
C MET A 14 -24.85 4.02 -19.86
N ALA A 15 -25.25 5.26 -19.55
CA ALA A 15 -24.66 6.03 -18.45
C ALA A 15 -24.95 5.39 -17.09
N ALA A 16 -26.18 4.91 -16.86
CA ALA A 16 -26.56 4.21 -15.63
C ALA A 16 -25.81 2.88 -15.46
N GLN A 17 -25.63 2.13 -16.54
CA GLN A 17 -24.84 0.89 -16.55
C GLN A 17 -23.38 1.19 -16.20
N LYS A 18 -22.76 2.16 -16.88
CA LYS A 18 -21.37 2.56 -16.61
C LYS A 18 -21.16 3.04 -15.16
N ALA A 19 -22.10 3.81 -14.62
CA ALA A 19 -22.04 4.24 -13.22
C ALA A 19 -22.17 3.08 -12.23
N THR A 20 -22.88 2.01 -12.61
CA THR A 20 -23.00 0.79 -11.81
C THR A 20 -21.72 -0.04 -11.88
N ASP A 21 -21.14 -0.18 -13.07
CA ASP A 21 -19.87 -0.89 -13.26
C ASP A 21 -18.72 -0.22 -12.50
N ILE A 22 -18.64 1.12 -12.51
CA ILE A 22 -17.64 1.87 -11.74
C ILE A 22 -17.81 1.60 -10.23
N ARG A 23 -19.04 1.62 -9.72
CA ARG A 23 -19.31 1.35 -8.30
C ARG A 23 -18.91 -0.08 -7.90
N ARG A 24 -19.17 -1.06 -8.76
CA ARG A 24 -18.74 -2.45 -8.54
C ARG A 24 -17.22 -2.57 -8.47
N ILE A 25 -16.51 -1.98 -9.44
CA ILE A 25 -15.05 -2.01 -9.45
C ILE A 25 -14.49 -1.35 -8.18
N LEU A 26 -15.05 -0.22 -7.76
CA LEU A 26 -14.63 0.46 -6.53
C LEU A 26 -14.85 -0.43 -5.29
N ALA A 27 -16.01 -1.06 -5.17
CA ALA A 27 -16.31 -1.98 -4.08
C ALA A 27 -15.36 -3.19 -4.04
N ASP A 28 -15.04 -3.75 -5.20
CA ASP A 28 -14.09 -4.87 -5.32
C ASP A 28 -12.66 -4.43 -4.91
N VAL A 29 -12.24 -3.23 -5.31
CA VAL A 29 -10.95 -2.65 -4.92
C VAL A 29 -10.89 -2.41 -3.40
N GLU A 30 -11.95 -1.86 -2.80
CA GLU A 30 -12.04 -1.63 -1.36
C GLU A 30 -11.99 -2.94 -0.56
N ALA A 31 -12.72 -3.97 -1.00
CA ALA A 31 -12.71 -5.29 -0.39
C ALA A 31 -11.33 -5.94 -0.45
N ASN A 32 -10.66 -5.88 -1.60
CA ASN A 32 -9.31 -6.40 -1.77
C ASN A 32 -8.29 -5.62 -0.93
N ALA A 33 -8.41 -4.30 -0.87
CA ALA A 33 -7.56 -3.46 -0.03
C ALA A 33 -7.76 -3.76 1.47
N LYS A 34 -8.97 -4.12 1.89
CA LYS A 34 -9.24 -4.57 3.26
C LYS A 34 -8.61 -5.93 3.54
N LEU A 35 -8.82 -6.92 2.67
CA LEU A 35 -8.20 -8.24 2.82
C LEU A 35 -6.68 -8.13 2.90
N LEU A 36 -6.06 -7.31 2.05
CA LEU A 36 -4.61 -7.11 2.06
C LEU A 36 -4.12 -6.53 3.39
N ARG A 37 -4.84 -5.56 3.96
CA ARG A 37 -4.53 -5.00 5.29
C ARG A 37 -4.69 -6.03 6.40
N ASP A 38 -5.81 -6.75 6.42
CA ASP A 38 -6.06 -7.78 7.45
C ASP A 38 -4.98 -8.88 7.40
N HIS A 39 -4.51 -9.28 6.21
CA HIS A 39 -3.40 -10.22 6.06
C HIS A 39 -2.05 -9.64 6.48
N GLN A 40 -1.77 -8.37 6.18
CA GLN A 40 -0.56 -7.68 6.62
C GLN A 40 -0.50 -7.66 8.16
N ASP A 41 -1.57 -7.26 8.83
CA ASP A 41 -1.64 -7.18 10.29
C ASP A 41 -1.27 -8.51 10.97
N VAL A 42 -1.77 -9.64 10.45
CA VAL A 42 -1.45 -10.98 10.99
C VAL A 42 0.04 -11.30 10.83
N VAL A 43 0.62 -11.00 9.67
CA VAL A 43 2.05 -11.24 9.40
C VAL A 43 2.92 -10.36 10.30
N GLU A 44 2.55 -9.10 10.49
CA GLU A 44 3.26 -8.18 11.38
C GLU A 44 3.26 -8.64 12.83
N ILE A 45 2.09 -9.08 13.32
CA ILE A 45 1.96 -9.63 14.67
C ILE A 45 2.88 -10.83 14.85
N GLN A 46 2.90 -11.76 13.91
CA GLN A 46 3.77 -12.95 13.99
C GLN A 46 5.25 -12.59 13.87
N LEU A 47 5.59 -11.65 12.99
CA LEU A 47 6.96 -11.17 12.80
C LEU A 47 7.50 -10.53 14.09
N LEU A 48 6.68 -9.76 14.80
CA LEU A 48 7.03 -9.08 16.05
C LEU A 48 6.95 -10.00 17.29
N ALA A 49 6.08 -11.01 17.30
CA ALA A 49 5.88 -11.90 18.44
C ALA A 49 7.05 -12.89 18.65
N ALA A 50 7.70 -13.33 17.56
CA ALA A 50 8.87 -14.19 17.66
C ALA A 50 10.11 -13.37 18.03
N PRO A 51 10.87 -13.73 19.09
CA PRO A 51 12.18 -13.13 19.33
C PRO A 51 13.12 -13.39 18.16
N ALA A 52 13.92 -12.39 17.76
CA ALA A 52 14.94 -12.60 16.75
C ALA A 52 16.04 -13.52 17.30
N THR A 53 16.44 -14.51 16.50
CA THR A 53 17.45 -15.51 16.87
C THR A 53 18.84 -15.19 16.33
N SER A 54 18.94 -14.21 15.44
CA SER A 54 20.19 -13.74 14.84
C SER A 54 20.17 -12.23 14.59
N TRP A 55 21.34 -11.62 14.43
CA TRP A 55 21.47 -10.21 14.05
C TRP A 55 20.82 -9.91 12.70
N ILE A 56 20.93 -10.83 11.73
CA ILE A 56 20.31 -10.69 10.42
C ILE A 56 18.78 -10.64 10.55
N GLU A 57 18.21 -11.52 11.38
CA GLU A 57 16.76 -11.52 11.64
C GLU A 57 16.32 -10.24 12.36
N ALA A 58 17.07 -9.78 13.36
CA ALA A 58 16.78 -8.53 14.07
C ALA A 58 16.84 -7.31 13.15
N ALA A 59 17.86 -7.22 12.29
CA ALA A 59 18.02 -6.15 11.30
C ALA A 59 16.89 -6.17 10.25
N ALA A 60 16.44 -7.36 9.83
CA ALA A 60 15.30 -7.49 8.93
C ALA A 60 14.00 -6.96 9.55
N LYS A 61 13.74 -7.30 10.82
CA LYS A 61 12.58 -6.76 11.58
C LYS A 61 12.67 -5.23 11.74
N ALA A 62 13.84 -4.71 12.07
CA ALA A 62 14.06 -3.27 12.19
C ALA A 62 13.83 -2.54 10.86
N ARG A 63 14.38 -3.07 9.76
CA ARG A 63 14.15 -2.53 8.41
C ARG A 63 12.67 -2.48 8.05
N TYR A 64 11.92 -3.52 8.39
CA TYR A 64 10.48 -3.58 8.15
C TYR A 64 9.75 -2.45 8.88
N VAL A 65 9.96 -2.30 10.19
CA VAL A 65 9.34 -1.25 11.01
C VAL A 65 9.72 0.15 10.54
N LEU A 66 10.99 0.38 10.19
CA LEU A 66 11.46 1.67 9.69
C LEU A 66 10.82 2.06 8.36
N ASN A 67 10.58 1.10 7.46
CA ASN A 67 9.88 1.35 6.20
C ASN A 67 8.40 1.69 6.43
N LEU A 68 7.72 1.02 7.37
CA LEU A 68 6.36 1.37 7.77
C LEU A 68 6.29 2.78 8.33
N TYR A 69 7.21 3.12 9.25
CA TYR A 69 7.31 4.47 9.80
C TYR A 69 7.52 5.51 8.69
N ALA A 70 8.47 5.28 7.78
CA ALA A 70 8.75 6.20 6.68
C ALA A 70 7.55 6.40 5.73
N ALA A 71 6.76 5.34 5.49
CA ALA A 71 5.55 5.41 4.68
C ALA A 71 4.44 6.26 5.32
N GLN A 72 4.40 6.35 6.65
CA GLN A 72 3.42 7.14 7.40
C GLN A 72 3.81 8.62 7.54
N LEU A 73 5.06 8.99 7.24
CA LEU A 73 5.53 10.36 7.35
C LEU A 73 4.82 11.28 6.35
N ALA A 74 4.47 12.50 6.78
CA ALA A 74 3.97 13.55 5.89
C ALA A 74 4.99 13.84 4.77
N PRO A 75 4.61 14.11 3.52
CA PRO A 75 5.55 14.32 2.41
C PRO A 75 6.62 15.41 2.66
N ALA A 76 6.29 16.42 3.48
CA ALA A 76 7.21 17.50 3.83
C ALA A 76 8.27 17.13 4.87
N ASP A 77 8.12 15.99 5.56
CA ASP A 77 9.06 15.55 6.59
C ASP A 77 10.28 14.86 5.97
N THR A 78 11.18 15.67 5.40
CA THR A 78 12.41 15.19 4.76
C THR A 78 13.44 14.72 5.79
N ARG A 79 13.53 15.41 6.93
CA ARG A 79 14.50 15.09 7.99
C ARG A 79 14.36 13.66 8.51
N HIS A 80 13.14 13.21 8.84
CA HIS A 80 12.96 11.85 9.35
C HIS A 80 13.16 10.79 8.26
N ARG A 81 12.84 11.10 7.00
CA ARG A 81 13.15 10.22 5.86
C ARG A 81 14.65 10.04 5.68
N ASP A 82 15.43 11.11 5.76
CA ASP A 82 16.88 11.07 5.63
C ASP A 82 17.52 10.23 6.75
N LEU A 83 17.02 10.36 7.98
CA LEU A 83 17.46 9.53 9.12
C LEU A 83 17.16 8.04 8.90
N VAL A 84 15.94 7.71 8.46
CA VAL A 84 15.58 6.32 8.13
C VAL A 84 16.47 5.79 7.02
N ALA A 85 16.68 6.55 5.95
CA ALA A 85 17.51 6.16 4.82
C ALA A 85 18.96 5.86 5.24
N ALA A 86 19.55 6.71 6.09
CA ALA A 86 20.90 6.49 6.61
C ALA A 86 21.01 5.17 7.40
N VAL A 87 20.08 4.89 8.31
CA VAL A 87 20.08 3.65 9.10
C VAL A 87 19.88 2.41 8.22
N LEU A 88 18.99 2.49 7.22
CA LEU A 88 18.78 1.39 6.28
C LEU A 88 20.01 1.12 5.40
N ALA A 89 20.76 2.16 5.05
CA ALA A 89 22.02 2.01 4.33
C ALA A 89 23.06 1.26 5.17
N ASP A 90 23.17 1.60 6.47
CA ASP A 90 24.04 0.89 7.40
C ASP A 90 23.67 -0.58 7.57
N PHE A 91 22.37 -0.91 7.71
CA PHE A 91 21.94 -2.30 7.75
C PHE A 91 22.30 -3.05 6.46
N THR A 92 22.13 -2.42 5.31
CA THR A 92 22.49 -3.04 4.02
C THR A 92 23.99 -3.34 3.98
N ARG A 93 24.83 -2.38 4.36
CA ARG A 93 26.28 -2.54 4.41
C ARG A 93 26.69 -3.65 5.36
N LEU A 94 26.21 -3.63 6.61
CA LEU A 94 26.58 -4.61 7.63
C LEU A 94 26.03 -6.02 7.35
N SER A 95 24.87 -6.13 6.69
CA SER A 95 24.32 -7.42 6.28
C SER A 95 25.14 -8.12 5.19
N ALA A 96 25.92 -7.36 4.41
CA ALA A 96 26.84 -7.92 3.43
C ALA A 96 28.16 -8.40 4.05
N GLU A 97 28.43 -8.05 5.30
CA GLU A 97 29.64 -8.40 6.05
C GLU A 97 29.44 -9.63 6.97
N CYS A 98 28.19 -10.07 7.20
CA CYS A 98 27.82 -11.21 8.04
C CYS A 98 27.61 -12.49 7.22
#